data_AF-A0A0Q4BFX6-F1
#
_entry.id   AF-A0A0Q4BFX6-F1
#
_cell.length_a   1.000
_cell.length_b   1.000
_cell.length_c   1.000
_cell.angle_alpha   90.00
_cell.angle_beta   90.00
_cell.angle_gamma   90.00
#
_symmetry.space_group_name_H-M   'P 1'
#
loop_
_entity.id
_entity.type
_entity.pdbx_description
1 polymer ?
#
loop_
_entity_poly.entity_id
_entity_poly.type
_entity_poly.pdbx_seq_one_letter_code
_entity_poly.pdbx_strand_id
1 'polypeptide(L)'
;MDTRPVQYLIVDDASKRMSSRAVFEQREVLGVFNRLRHHYEDLGATKGIVICEFGWQRWIDLDPGFRDGSSVIFKTNMTSDSERRMIEDLIGPAYMGRLDWIWDQIDRGNNKIKGLSVGRIGPKAIDQGGVGYYRHKMVWNFPEFPEILLGDEWLDEKGRYIEPTNNVDAMSRMAAAGKTHLEIAEALGIGRSTVTKALNRARTGGVEA
;
A
#
# COMPACT_ATOMS: atom_id res chain seq x y z
N MET A 1 -11.95 4.99 -1.57
CA MET A 1 -12.82 4.33 -0.56
C MET A 1 -14.24 4.34 -1.09
N ASP A 2 -15.05 3.35 -0.72
CA ASP A 2 -16.47 3.24 -1.12
C ASP A 2 -17.40 3.13 0.11
N THR A 3 -18.67 2.80 -0.08
CA THR A 3 -19.69 2.74 1.00
C THR A 3 -19.74 1.40 1.74
N ARG A 4 -18.90 0.41 1.40
CA ARG A 4 -18.90 -0.90 2.06
C ARG A 4 -18.40 -0.79 3.50
N PRO A 5 -18.97 -1.50 4.47
CA PRO A 5 -18.69 -1.37 5.92
C PRO A 5 -17.24 -1.70 6.33
N VAL A 6 -16.48 -2.37 5.46
CA VAL A 6 -15.06 -2.68 5.69
C VAL A 6 -14.29 -2.13 4.51
N GLN A 7 -13.34 -1.24 4.79
CA GLN A 7 -12.39 -0.72 3.82
C GLN A 7 -11.01 -1.30 4.14
N TYR A 8 -10.36 -1.92 3.16
CA TYR A 8 -9.00 -2.43 3.29
C TYR A 8 -8.10 -1.66 2.32
N LEU A 9 -7.08 -0.99 2.86
CA LEU A 9 -6.09 -0.27 2.08
C LEU A 9 -4.73 -0.91 2.30
N ILE A 10 -4.05 -1.25 1.21
CA ILE A 10 -2.64 -1.67 1.22
C ILE A 10 -1.85 -0.53 0.59
N VAL A 11 -0.86 -0.02 1.32
CA VAL A 11 0.06 1.01 0.85
C VAL A 11 1.44 0.38 0.76
N ASP A 12 1.82 -0.05 -0.43
CA ASP A 12 3.14 -0.59 -0.71
C ASP A 12 4.18 0.52 -0.89
N ASP A 13 5.40 0.27 -0.45
CA ASP A 13 6.50 1.24 -0.42
C ASP A 13 6.09 2.61 0.15
N ALA A 14 5.49 2.59 1.34
CA ALA A 14 5.00 3.78 2.03
C ALA A 14 6.11 4.84 2.24
N SER A 15 7.39 4.43 2.19
CA SER A 15 8.55 5.31 2.35
C SER A 15 8.56 6.49 1.36
N LYS A 16 8.03 6.33 0.14
CA LYS A 16 8.02 7.40 -0.88
C LYS A 16 7.15 8.60 -0.51
N ARG A 17 6.03 8.36 0.19
CA ARG A 17 5.06 9.38 0.59
C ARG A 17 5.06 9.65 2.09
N MET A 18 5.67 8.77 2.89
CA MET A 18 5.68 8.80 4.35
C MET A 18 7.10 8.67 4.92
N SER A 19 8.10 9.25 4.22
CA SER A 19 9.49 9.32 4.69
C SER A 19 9.67 10.30 5.84
N SER A 20 10.24 9.85 6.96
CA SER A 20 10.54 10.64 8.17
C SER A 20 11.43 11.88 7.94
N ARG A 21 11.92 12.08 6.72
CA ARG A 21 12.73 13.23 6.29
C ARG A 21 11.87 14.38 5.73
N ALA A 22 10.59 14.17 5.47
CA ALA A 22 9.64 15.13 4.88
C ALA A 22 8.63 15.66 5.91
N VAL A 23 9.12 16.22 7.01
CA VAL A 23 8.35 16.50 8.24
C VAL A 23 7.10 17.37 8.05
N PHE A 24 7.12 18.35 7.12
CA PHE A 24 5.98 19.25 6.91
C PHE A 24 4.82 18.59 6.14
N GLU A 25 5.10 17.94 5.00
CA GLU A 25 4.09 17.23 4.20
C GLU A 25 3.50 16.04 4.98
N GLN A 26 4.30 15.39 5.83
CA GLN A 26 3.85 14.26 6.64
C GLN A 26 2.83 14.61 7.71
N ARG A 27 2.87 15.81 8.31
CA ARG A 27 1.87 16.20 9.31
C ARG A 27 0.48 16.29 8.71
N GLU A 28 0.39 16.74 7.46
CA GLU A 28 -0.87 16.80 6.74
C GLU A 28 -1.37 15.39 6.40
N VAL A 29 -0.50 14.53 5.88
CA VAL A 29 -0.82 13.12 5.57
C VAL A 29 -1.23 12.33 6.82
N LEU A 30 -0.52 12.48 7.94
CA LEU A 30 -0.87 11.87 9.22
C LEU A 30 -2.21 12.43 9.74
N GLY A 31 -2.46 13.72 9.53
CA GLY A 31 -3.74 14.35 9.81
C GLY A 31 -4.89 13.76 8.99
N VAL A 32 -4.65 13.48 7.71
CA VAL A 32 -5.62 12.79 6.83
C VAL A 32 -5.84 11.36 7.28
N PHE A 33 -4.77 10.62 7.60
CA PHE A 33 -4.86 9.25 8.11
C PHE A 33 -5.71 9.17 9.39
N ASN A 34 -5.44 10.04 10.36
CA ASN A 34 -6.22 10.13 11.60
C ASN A 34 -7.68 10.54 11.36
N ARG A 35 -7.98 11.20 10.23
CA ARG A 35 -9.32 11.59 9.81
C ARG A 35 -9.94 10.65 8.77
N LEU A 36 -9.32 9.52 8.42
CA LEU A 36 -9.86 8.57 7.43
C LEU A 36 -11.28 8.14 7.76
N ARG A 37 -11.60 8.00 9.04
CA ARG A 37 -12.96 7.72 9.51
C ARG A 37 -13.94 8.85 9.14
N HIS A 38 -13.56 10.11 9.32
CA HIS A 38 -14.43 11.24 8.95
C HIS A 38 -14.65 11.31 7.44
N HIS A 39 -13.61 11.05 6.63
CA HIS A 39 -13.76 10.95 5.17
C HIS A 39 -14.67 9.80 4.74
N TYR A 40 -14.64 8.70 5.48
CA TYR A 40 -15.54 7.58 5.27
C TYR A 40 -16.99 7.92 5.65
N GLU A 41 -17.20 8.69 6.72
CA GLU A 41 -18.50 9.24 7.13
C GLU A 41 -19.05 10.24 6.09
N ASP A 42 -18.21 11.09 5.49
CA ASP A 42 -18.58 12.02 4.41
C ASP A 42 -19.10 11.30 3.15
N LEU A 43 -18.68 10.05 2.93
CA LEU A 43 -19.18 9.18 1.85
C LEU A 43 -20.54 8.54 2.18
N GLY A 44 -21.15 8.90 3.31
CA GLY A 44 -22.45 8.39 3.75
C GLY A 44 -22.38 7.10 4.56
N ALA A 45 -21.19 6.62 4.93
CA ALA A 45 -21.04 5.46 5.78
C ALA A 45 -21.31 5.82 7.25
N THR A 46 -22.27 5.15 7.88
CA THR A 46 -22.66 5.43 9.28
C THR A 46 -21.97 4.50 10.28
N LYS A 47 -21.37 3.41 9.79
CA LYS A 47 -20.68 2.37 10.56
C LYS A 47 -19.62 1.72 9.68
N GLY A 48 -18.47 1.39 10.24
CA GLY A 48 -17.48 0.57 9.54
C GLY A 48 -16.09 0.62 10.15
N ILE A 49 -15.19 -0.16 9.57
CA ILE A 49 -13.77 -0.19 9.92
C ILE A 49 -12.93 0.09 8.68
N VAL A 50 -11.90 0.92 8.86
CA VAL A 50 -10.87 1.16 7.86
C VAL A 50 -9.61 0.49 8.38
N ILE A 51 -9.09 -0.47 7.62
CA ILE A 51 -7.86 -1.19 7.93
C ILE A 51 -6.83 -0.75 6.90
N CYS A 52 -5.71 -0.22 7.38
CA CYS A 52 -4.59 0.18 6.54
C CYS A 52 -3.39 -0.69 6.86
N GLU A 53 -2.83 -1.34 5.85
CA GLU A 53 -1.57 -2.07 5.91
C GLU A 53 -0.52 -1.27 5.13
N PHE A 54 0.55 -0.87 5.81
CA PHE A 54 1.67 -0.19 5.18
C PHE A 54 2.82 -1.19 5.02
N GLY A 55 3.36 -1.29 3.81
CA GLY A 55 4.56 -2.06 3.50
C GLY A 55 5.76 -1.14 3.31
N TRP A 56 6.90 -1.48 3.92
CA TRP A 56 8.14 -0.71 3.75
C TRP A 56 9.40 -1.54 4.06
N GLN A 57 10.55 -1.07 3.59
CA GLN A 57 11.82 -1.80 3.68
C GLN A 57 12.62 -1.49 4.94
N ARG A 58 12.61 -0.24 5.42
CA ARG A 58 13.45 0.21 6.55
C ARG A 58 12.60 0.81 7.67
N TRP A 59 12.68 0.23 8.87
CA TRP A 59 11.85 0.64 10.00
C TRP A 59 12.00 2.12 10.33
N ILE A 60 13.23 2.64 10.24
CA ILE A 60 13.53 4.03 10.59
C ILE A 60 13.12 5.06 9.53
N ASP A 61 12.73 4.64 8.34
CA ASP A 61 12.36 5.60 7.29
C ASP A 61 10.86 5.96 7.33
N LEU A 62 10.03 5.15 7.99
CA LEU A 62 8.60 5.45 8.17
C LEU A 62 8.38 6.53 9.24
N ASP A 63 7.39 7.42 9.13
CA ASP A 63 7.07 8.34 10.25
C ASP A 63 6.78 7.57 11.56
N PRO A 64 7.26 8.03 12.73
CA PRO A 64 6.93 7.43 14.02
C PRO A 64 5.41 7.29 14.28
N GLY A 65 4.58 8.22 13.79
CA GLY A 65 3.13 8.16 13.91
C GLY A 65 2.49 6.97 13.18
N PHE A 66 3.13 6.47 12.11
CA PHE A 66 2.70 5.24 11.43
C PHE A 66 3.37 3.98 11.99
N ARG A 67 4.50 4.12 12.71
CA ARG A 67 5.17 3.00 13.38
C ARG A 67 4.41 2.51 14.62
N ASP A 68 3.63 3.38 15.25
CA ASP A 68 2.78 3.04 16.41
C ASP A 68 1.47 2.34 15.99
N GLY A 69 1.56 1.44 15.00
CA GLY A 69 0.45 0.62 14.58
C GLY A 69 0.05 -0.37 15.68
N SER A 70 -1.26 -0.59 15.86
CA SER A 70 -1.75 -1.57 16.84
C SER A 70 -1.26 -3.00 16.56
N SER A 71 -0.92 -3.29 15.30
CA SER A 71 -0.28 -4.54 14.89
C SER A 71 0.87 -4.25 13.94
N VAL A 72 2.02 -4.91 14.17
CA VAL A 72 3.22 -4.78 13.34
C VAL A 72 3.68 -6.18 12.94
N ILE A 73 4.03 -6.39 11.67
CA ILE A 73 4.51 -7.66 11.15
C ILE A 73 5.91 -7.46 10.57
N PHE A 74 6.89 -8.15 11.14
CA PHE A 74 8.26 -8.18 10.66
C PHE A 74 8.48 -9.39 9.77
N LYS A 75 8.89 -9.13 8.52
CA LYS A 75 9.19 -10.19 7.54
C LYS A 75 10.64 -10.63 7.54
N THR A 76 11.52 -9.64 7.61
CA THR A 76 12.97 -9.80 7.63
C THR A 76 13.53 -8.93 8.74
N ASN A 77 14.74 -9.24 9.15
CA ASN A 77 15.50 -8.35 10.02
C ASN A 77 16.25 -7.29 9.18
N MET A 78 16.83 -6.28 9.84
CA MET A 78 17.67 -5.22 9.31
C MET A 78 19.16 -5.54 9.47
N THR A 79 19.98 -4.99 8.57
CA THR A 79 21.44 -5.04 8.65
C THR A 79 22.01 -4.03 9.65
N SER A 80 21.30 -2.96 9.97
CA SER A 80 21.78 -1.91 10.87
C SER A 80 21.54 -2.29 12.34
N ASP A 81 22.60 -2.21 13.16
CA ASP A 81 22.53 -2.56 14.59
C ASP A 81 21.50 -1.73 15.37
N SER A 82 21.35 -0.46 15.02
CA SER A 82 20.39 0.43 15.68
C SER A 82 18.94 0.03 15.39
N GLU A 83 18.60 -0.29 14.13
CA GLU A 83 17.26 -0.77 13.80
C GLU A 83 17.01 -2.17 14.33
N ARG A 84 18.02 -3.03 14.27
CA ARG A 84 17.97 -4.37 14.85
C ARG A 84 17.59 -4.32 16.33
N ARG A 85 18.25 -3.46 17.13
CA ARG A 85 17.93 -3.27 18.55
C ARG A 85 16.51 -2.75 18.76
N MET A 86 16.07 -1.77 17.97
CA MET A 86 14.69 -1.27 18.06
C MET A 86 13.65 -2.36 17.76
N ILE A 87 13.91 -3.22 16.79
CA ILE A 87 13.03 -4.36 16.48
C ILE A 87 13.05 -5.37 17.62
N GLU A 88 14.24 -5.70 18.15
CA GLU A 88 14.41 -6.61 19.27
C GLU A 88 13.70 -6.11 20.53
N ASP A 89 13.70 -4.81 20.82
CA ASP A 89 12.94 -4.22 21.93
C ASP A 89 11.42 -4.40 21.75
N LEU A 90 10.94 -4.44 20.51
CA LEU A 90 9.52 -4.62 20.20
C LEU A 90 9.08 -6.08 20.33
N ILE A 91 9.88 -7.03 19.82
CA ILE A 91 9.48 -8.44 19.69
C ILE A 91 10.15 -9.37 20.70
N GLY A 92 11.22 -8.94 21.34
CA GLY A 92 12.05 -9.70 22.27
C GLY A 92 13.11 -10.58 21.60
N PRO A 93 14.20 -10.92 22.32
CA PRO A 93 15.37 -11.61 21.79
C PRO A 93 15.06 -12.99 21.18
N ALA A 94 14.13 -13.74 21.79
CA ALA A 94 13.75 -15.06 21.30
C ALA A 94 13.09 -15.01 19.91
N TYR A 95 12.25 -14.00 19.68
CA TYR A 95 11.61 -13.79 18.38
C TYR A 95 12.55 -13.13 17.38
N MET A 96 13.50 -12.34 17.86
CA MET A 96 14.57 -11.78 17.06
C MET A 96 15.44 -12.85 16.40
N GLY A 97 15.89 -13.85 17.16
CA GLY A 97 16.63 -14.99 16.61
C GLY A 97 15.81 -15.79 15.59
N ARG A 98 14.48 -15.82 15.73
CA ARG A 98 13.60 -16.45 14.73
C ARG A 98 13.50 -15.62 13.45
N LEU A 99 13.45 -14.29 13.55
CA LEU A 99 13.42 -13.38 12.42
C LEU A 99 14.71 -13.49 11.59
N ASP A 100 15.86 -13.62 12.25
CA ASP A 100 17.14 -13.88 11.59
C ASP A 100 17.13 -15.20 10.81
N TRP A 101 16.63 -16.27 11.43
CA TRP A 101 16.50 -17.56 10.76
C TRP A 101 15.54 -17.48 9.55
N ILE A 102 14.43 -16.75 9.66
CA ILE A 102 13.51 -16.55 8.52
C ILE A 102 14.27 -15.87 7.37
N TRP A 103 15.02 -14.81 7.67
CA TRP A 103 15.77 -14.07 6.66
C TRP A 103 16.85 -14.92 5.99
N ASP A 104 17.68 -15.65 6.75
CA ASP A 104 18.69 -16.58 6.20
C ASP A 104 18.05 -17.63 5.27
N GLN A 105 16.88 -18.17 5.64
CA GLN A 105 16.17 -19.12 4.79
C GLN A 105 15.66 -18.49 3.50
N ILE A 106 15.17 -17.24 3.55
CA ILE A 106 14.76 -16.50 2.34
C ILE A 106 15.96 -16.28 1.42
N ASP A 107 17.10 -15.86 1.98
CA ASP A 107 18.33 -15.55 1.25
C ASP A 107 18.89 -16.78 0.52
N ARG A 108 18.79 -17.95 1.16
CA ARG A 108 19.12 -19.27 0.55
C ARG A 108 18.10 -19.77 -0.48
N GLY A 109 17.07 -18.97 -0.81
CA GLY A 109 16.06 -19.32 -1.81
C GLY A 109 14.96 -20.26 -1.33
N ASN A 110 14.80 -20.48 -0.02
CA ASN A 110 13.73 -21.33 0.51
C ASN A 110 12.37 -20.61 0.48
N ASN A 111 11.71 -20.63 -0.69
CA ASN A 111 10.42 -19.97 -0.90
C ASN A 111 9.30 -20.46 0.05
N LYS A 112 9.41 -21.65 0.65
CA LYS A 112 8.40 -22.14 1.62
C LYS A 112 8.35 -21.27 2.87
N ILE A 113 9.43 -20.58 3.20
CA ILE A 113 9.49 -19.72 4.39
C ILE A 113 8.86 -18.34 4.19
N LYS A 114 8.57 -17.96 2.95
CA LYS A 114 7.92 -16.68 2.63
C LYS A 114 6.50 -16.56 3.22
N GLY A 115 5.90 -17.65 3.69
CA GLY A 115 4.67 -17.62 4.46
C GLY A 115 4.81 -17.31 5.96
N LEU A 116 6.02 -17.27 6.52
CA LEU A 116 6.26 -17.13 7.97
C LEU A 116 6.84 -15.75 8.33
N SER A 117 6.25 -15.08 9.30
CA SER A 117 6.67 -13.78 9.81
C SER A 117 6.57 -13.72 11.33
N VAL A 118 7.14 -12.70 11.97
CA VAL A 118 6.94 -12.41 13.39
C VAL A 118 5.99 -11.21 13.51
N GLY A 119 4.91 -11.36 14.29
CA GLY A 119 3.93 -10.31 14.53
C GLY A 119 3.94 -9.80 15.96
N ARG A 120 3.60 -8.52 16.15
CA ARG A 120 3.47 -7.81 17.42
C ARG A 120 2.10 -7.15 17.50
N ILE A 121 1.36 -7.37 18.58
CA ILE A 121 0.09 -6.66 18.89
C ILE A 121 0.37 -5.62 20.00
N GLY A 122 0.78 -4.42 19.60
CA GLY A 122 1.35 -3.36 20.46
C GLY A 122 0.69 -3.22 21.85
N PRO A 123 -0.64 -3.14 21.96
CA PRO A 123 -1.33 -2.98 23.25
C PRO A 123 -1.14 -4.10 24.27
N LYS A 124 -0.65 -5.28 23.86
CA LYS A 124 -0.50 -6.46 24.71
C LYS A 124 0.97 -6.68 25.06
N ALA A 125 1.31 -6.95 26.32
CA ALA A 125 2.69 -7.20 26.72
C ALA A 125 3.28 -8.48 26.08
N ILE A 126 4.61 -8.53 25.88
CA ILE A 126 5.30 -9.64 25.20
C ILE A 126 5.07 -10.97 25.93
N ASP A 127 5.26 -10.96 27.25
CA ASP A 127 5.09 -12.09 28.16
C ASP A 127 3.65 -12.62 28.24
N GLN A 128 2.67 -11.78 27.89
CA GLN A 128 1.27 -12.17 27.81
C GLN A 128 0.88 -12.77 26.44
N GLY A 129 1.81 -12.88 25.50
CA GLY A 129 1.55 -13.31 24.13
C GLY A 129 1.22 -12.14 23.20
N GLY A 130 1.80 -10.97 23.46
CA GLY A 130 1.75 -9.81 22.56
C GLY A 130 2.64 -9.93 21.33
N VAL A 131 3.44 -11.00 21.24
CA VAL A 131 4.29 -11.35 20.09
C VAL A 131 4.00 -12.80 19.71
N GLY A 132 4.02 -13.09 18.41
CA GLY A 132 3.79 -14.44 17.92
C GLY A 132 4.25 -14.65 16.49
N TYR A 133 4.05 -15.86 16.00
CA TYR A 133 4.33 -16.21 14.61
C TYR A 133 3.09 -16.01 13.75
N TYR A 134 3.23 -15.22 12.69
CA TYR A 134 2.23 -15.14 11.65
C TYR A 134 2.58 -16.13 10.55
N ARG A 135 1.65 -17.02 10.21
CA ARG A 135 1.80 -18.03 9.17
C ARG A 135 0.66 -17.89 8.17
N HIS A 136 1.01 -17.71 6.91
CA HIS A 136 0.05 -17.73 5.82
C HIS A 136 0.53 -18.68 4.72
N LYS A 137 -0.43 -19.22 3.97
CA LYS A 137 -0.16 -19.95 2.75
C LYS A 137 0.06 -18.92 1.65
N MET A 138 1.20 -18.98 0.97
CA MET A 138 1.41 -18.19 -0.24
C MET A 138 0.39 -18.63 -1.30
N VAL A 139 -0.47 -17.71 -1.71
CA VAL A 139 -1.40 -17.91 -2.83
C VAL A 139 -0.72 -17.36 -4.07
N TRP A 140 -0.25 -18.25 -4.94
CA TRP A 140 0.48 -17.88 -6.16
C TRP A 140 -0.44 -17.65 -7.35
N ASN A 141 -1.63 -18.23 -7.30
CA ASN A 141 -2.65 -18.10 -8.31
C ASN A 141 -3.87 -17.52 -7.61
N PHE A 142 -3.96 -16.19 -7.60
CA PHE A 142 -5.11 -15.46 -7.08
C PHE A 142 -5.74 -14.69 -8.25
N PRO A 143 -6.63 -15.33 -9.03
CA PRO A 143 -7.21 -14.74 -10.24
C PRO A 143 -8.01 -13.46 -9.95
N GLU A 144 -8.56 -13.33 -8.74
CA GLU A 144 -9.27 -12.15 -8.27
C GLU A 144 -8.34 -11.07 -7.71
N PHE A 145 -7.02 -11.33 -7.64
CA PHE A 145 -6.07 -10.26 -7.32
C PHE A 145 -6.16 -9.22 -8.43
N PRO A 146 -6.34 -7.94 -8.09
CA PRO A 146 -6.47 -6.91 -9.11
C PRO A 146 -5.20 -6.87 -9.96
N GLU A 147 -5.37 -6.96 -11.29
CA GLU A 147 -4.28 -6.80 -12.26
C GLU A 147 -3.65 -5.38 -12.17
N ILE A 148 -4.39 -4.41 -11.62
CA ILE A 148 -3.98 -3.01 -11.50
C ILE A 148 -3.86 -2.61 -10.03
N LEU A 149 -2.65 -2.22 -9.63
CA LEU A 149 -2.38 -1.41 -8.44
C LEU A 149 -2.60 0.06 -8.82
N LEU A 150 -3.59 0.71 -8.20
CA LEU A 150 -3.94 2.09 -8.51
C LEU A 150 -2.92 3.06 -7.89
N GLY A 151 -2.10 3.71 -8.73
CA GLY A 151 -1.26 4.83 -8.36
C GLY A 151 -1.99 6.19 -8.39
N ASP A 152 -1.29 7.26 -7.99
CA ASP A 152 -1.85 8.62 -7.89
C ASP A 152 -2.41 9.15 -9.22
N GLU A 153 -2.01 8.56 -10.36
CA GLU A 153 -2.56 8.86 -11.69
C GLU A 153 -4.06 8.57 -11.84
N TRP A 154 -4.66 7.86 -10.88
CA TRP A 154 -6.08 7.51 -10.81
C TRP A 154 -6.92 8.45 -9.97
N LEU A 155 -6.32 9.53 -9.47
CA LEU A 155 -6.97 10.55 -8.66
C LEU A 155 -7.09 11.85 -9.45
N ASP A 156 -8.22 12.56 -9.30
CA ASP A 156 -8.35 13.93 -9.78
C ASP A 156 -7.52 14.90 -8.92
N GLU A 157 -7.48 16.17 -9.32
CA GLU A 157 -6.81 17.24 -8.56
C GLU A 157 -7.32 17.40 -7.11
N LYS A 158 -8.46 16.77 -6.77
CA LYS A 158 -9.08 16.76 -5.45
C LYS A 158 -8.94 15.41 -4.73
N GLY A 159 -8.13 14.49 -5.25
CA GLY A 159 -7.89 13.18 -4.65
C GLY A 159 -9.03 12.18 -4.81
N ARG A 160 -10.00 12.43 -5.69
CA ARG A 160 -11.14 11.53 -5.94
C ARG A 160 -10.79 10.52 -7.01
N TYR A 161 -11.21 9.28 -6.80
CA TYR A 161 -11.05 8.21 -7.78
C TYR A 161 -11.75 8.58 -9.10
N ILE A 162 -11.00 8.51 -10.19
CA ILE A 162 -11.52 8.64 -11.55
C ILE A 162 -11.61 7.24 -12.16
N GLU A 163 -12.81 6.83 -12.58
CA GLU A 163 -12.95 5.58 -13.30
C GLU A 163 -12.06 5.53 -14.56
N PRO A 164 -11.44 4.37 -14.88
CA PRO A 164 -10.61 4.19 -16.07
C PRO A 164 -11.25 4.59 -17.39
N THR A 165 -12.57 4.44 -17.50
CA THR A 165 -13.37 4.87 -18.65
C THR A 165 -13.42 6.39 -18.85
N ASN A 166 -13.17 7.16 -17.78
CA ASN A 166 -13.30 8.61 -17.72
C ASN A 166 -11.96 9.34 -17.51
N ASN A 167 -10.85 8.62 -17.32
CA ASN A 167 -9.54 9.21 -17.00
C ASN A 167 -8.74 9.58 -18.26
N VAL A 168 -9.23 10.60 -18.98
CA VAL A 168 -8.60 11.11 -20.21
C VAL A 168 -7.19 11.64 -19.96
N ASP A 169 -6.93 12.18 -18.76
CA ASP A 169 -5.62 12.67 -18.37
C ASP A 169 -4.60 11.54 -18.20
N ALA A 170 -4.99 10.42 -17.58
CA ALA A 170 -4.13 9.24 -17.52
C ALA A 170 -3.84 8.68 -18.90
N MET A 171 -4.85 8.57 -19.78
CA MET A 171 -4.65 8.14 -21.17
C MET A 171 -3.66 9.08 -21.89
N SER A 172 -3.78 10.39 -21.67
CA SER A 172 -2.91 11.41 -22.27
C SER A 172 -1.47 11.32 -21.75
N ARG A 173 -1.26 11.09 -20.45
CA ARG A 173 0.07 10.85 -19.86
C ARG A 173 0.72 9.58 -20.41
N MET A 174 -0.04 8.50 -20.54
CA MET A 174 0.45 7.24 -21.10
C MET A 174 0.84 7.38 -22.58
N ALA A 175 0.04 8.11 -23.36
CA ALA A 175 0.36 8.43 -24.75
C ALA A 175 1.61 9.33 -24.86
N ALA A 176 1.76 10.32 -23.98
CA ALA A 176 2.95 11.17 -23.91
C ALA A 176 4.21 10.38 -23.52
N ALA A 177 4.06 9.31 -22.72
CA ALA A 177 5.12 8.35 -22.41
C ALA A 177 5.42 7.35 -23.54
N GLY A 178 4.79 7.51 -24.72
CA GLY A 178 5.06 6.71 -25.91
C GLY A 178 4.26 5.40 -26.01
N LYS A 179 3.32 5.14 -25.09
CA LYS A 179 2.47 3.94 -25.18
C LYS A 179 1.47 4.06 -26.33
N THR A 180 1.28 2.97 -27.06
CA THR A 180 0.29 2.86 -28.12
C THR A 180 -1.12 2.78 -27.56
N HIS A 181 -2.14 3.09 -28.37
CA HIS A 181 -3.55 2.99 -27.95
C HIS A 181 -3.95 1.57 -27.53
N LEU A 182 -3.27 0.54 -28.06
CA LEU A 182 -3.51 -0.85 -27.69
C LEU A 182 -2.94 -1.15 -26.30
N GLU A 183 -1.70 -0.74 -26.03
CA GLU A 183 -1.07 -0.91 -24.72
C GLU A 183 -1.80 -0.11 -23.63
N ILE A 184 -2.37 1.05 -23.98
CA ILE A 184 -3.24 1.81 -23.07
C ILE A 184 -4.54 1.04 -22.84
N ALA A 185 -5.20 0.54 -23.89
CA ALA A 185 -6.44 -0.22 -23.76
C ALA A 185 -6.28 -1.47 -22.87
N GLU A 186 -5.20 -2.22 -23.08
CA GLU A 186 -4.85 -3.40 -22.29
C GLU A 186 -4.53 -3.03 -20.84
N ALA A 187 -3.70 -2.01 -20.62
CA ALA A 187 -3.35 -1.56 -19.27
C ALA A 187 -4.52 -0.97 -18.49
N LEU A 188 -5.57 -0.51 -19.17
CA LEU A 188 -6.76 0.10 -18.55
C LEU A 188 -7.99 -0.82 -18.54
N GLY A 189 -7.92 -2.01 -19.15
CA GLY A 189 -9.06 -2.93 -19.24
C GLY A 189 -10.25 -2.37 -20.03
N ILE A 190 -10.01 -1.47 -20.99
CA ILE A 190 -11.06 -0.81 -21.79
C ILE A 190 -10.89 -1.08 -23.29
N GLY A 191 -11.93 -0.81 -24.07
CA GLY A 191 -11.86 -0.92 -25.52
C GLY A 191 -10.89 0.11 -26.14
N ARG A 192 -10.10 -0.31 -27.14
CA ARG A 192 -9.24 0.58 -27.94
C ARG A 192 -10.00 1.74 -28.58
N SER A 193 -11.26 1.53 -28.93
CA SER A 193 -12.15 2.58 -29.46
C SER A 193 -12.44 3.67 -28.43
N THR A 194 -12.56 3.31 -27.15
CA THR A 194 -12.73 4.24 -26.02
C THR A 194 -11.50 5.11 -25.85
N VAL A 195 -10.30 4.51 -25.84
CA VAL A 195 -9.01 5.25 -25.77
C VAL A 195 -8.88 6.22 -26.94
N THR A 196 -9.15 5.74 -28.15
CA THR A 196 -9.03 6.56 -29.37
C THR A 196 -9.98 7.74 -29.35
N LYS A 197 -11.25 7.54 -28.96
CA LYS A 197 -12.24 8.62 -28.85
C LYS A 197 -11.84 9.64 -27.79
N ALA A 198 -11.40 9.18 -26.62
CA ALA A 198 -10.98 10.03 -25.51
C ALA A 198 -9.78 10.93 -25.87
N LEU A 199 -8.72 10.35 -26.43
CA LEU A 199 -7.51 11.08 -26.84
C LEU A 199 -7.78 12.05 -27.99
N ASN A 200 -8.61 11.65 -28.97
CA ASN A 200 -9.00 12.55 -30.06
C ASN A 200 -9.81 13.74 -29.55
N ARG A 201 -10.74 13.51 -28.61
CA ARG A 201 -11.54 14.57 -27.98
C ARG A 201 -10.68 15.53 -27.17
N ALA A 202 -9.69 15.02 -26.45
CA ALA A 202 -8.72 15.83 -25.71
C ALA A 202 -7.88 16.71 -26.63
N ARG A 203 -7.40 16.16 -27.76
CA ARG A 203 -6.57 16.89 -28.72
C ARG A 203 -7.33 17.98 -29.49
N THR A 204 -8.63 17.81 -29.67
CA THR A 204 -9.50 18.71 -30.45
C THR A 204 -10.27 19.72 -29.58
N GLY A 205 -10.05 19.72 -28.26
CA GLY A 205 -10.78 20.61 -27.36
C GLY A 205 -12.30 20.34 -27.32
N GLY A 206 -12.73 19.12 -27.64
CA GLY A 206 -14.14 18.72 -27.63
C GLY A 206 -14.94 19.06 -28.89
N VAL A 207 -14.30 19.46 -29.98
CA VAL A 207 -14.97 19.65 -31.28
C VAL A 207 -14.99 18.31 -32.03
N GLU A 208 -16.19 17.74 -32.24
CA GLU A 208 -16.34 16.54 -33.07
C GLU A 208 -15.90 16.83 -34.50
N ALA A 209 -15.08 15.94 -35.06
CA ALA A 209 -14.64 15.96 -36.46
C ALA A 209 -15.57 15.12 -37.34
#